data_AF-A0A176FM09-F1
#
_entry.id   AF-A0A176FM09-F1
#
_cell.length_a   1.000
_cell.length_b   1.000
_cell.length_c   1.000
_cell.angle_alpha   90.00
_cell.angle_beta   90.00
_cell.angle_gamma   90.00
#
_symmetry.space_group_name_H-M   'P 1'
#
loop_
_entity.id
_entity.type
_entity.pdbx_description
1 polymer ?
#
loop_
_entity_poly.entity_id
_entity_poly.type
_entity_poly.pdbx_seq_one_letter_code
_entity_poly.pdbx_strand_id
1 'polypeptide(L)'
;VDNNNRKIGRKGAELSPQRAALRLATDHPRYKQADWVICSDADEFMNIRSGRTLSDLVAACGPADAISVCWKLFGNGLHRHYEDIPLTEQFFSCAPETGFTNFRGAGIKTLFRNNGAFHRMGVHRPKVNAARAPDPEKPYAHVTWRDAGGQQVDGDTITWRTWAGFAHTHARLHHYAIRSADSFLVKRDRGRTNHIHVDQGREYFDAMNTNHTRDYSILRHVPGMLQELVRLRSDPVLNELHMQAVAWHREKITDIKSRPDWRDFIEMVYTHPGIKRPDPKAASQPEPEPEEEFADD
;
A
#
# COMPACT_ATOMS: atom_id res chain seq x y z
N VAL A 1 7.17 23.96 8.32
CA VAL A 1 5.72 23.71 8.40
C VAL A 1 5.49 22.93 9.67
N ASP A 2 4.77 23.47 10.65
CA ASP A 2 4.38 22.70 11.82
C ASP A 2 3.24 21.75 11.40
N ASN A 3 3.58 20.47 11.22
CA ASN A 3 2.63 19.45 10.80
C ASN A 3 1.66 19.02 11.91
N ASN A 4 1.83 19.54 13.14
CA ASN A 4 0.96 19.24 14.28
C ASN A 4 -0.25 20.18 14.38
N ASN A 5 -0.27 21.31 13.67
CA ASN A 5 -1.47 22.14 13.60
C ASN A 5 -2.52 21.50 12.68
N ARG A 6 -3.40 20.68 13.28
CA ARG A 6 -4.43 19.94 12.55
C ARG A 6 -5.78 20.68 12.47
N LYS A 7 -5.94 21.86 13.07
CA LYS A 7 -7.17 22.69 13.02
C LYS A 7 -7.31 23.46 11.71
N ILE A 8 -7.08 22.76 10.62
CA ILE A 8 -7.05 23.29 9.25
C ILE A 8 -8.21 22.76 8.40
N GLY A 9 -9.21 22.16 9.01
CA GLY A 9 -10.45 21.69 8.37
C GLY A 9 -11.41 22.83 8.01
N ARG A 10 -12.53 22.48 7.36
CA ARG A 10 -13.60 23.46 7.07
C ARG A 10 -14.11 24.03 8.40
N LYS A 11 -14.29 25.35 8.48
CA LYS A 11 -14.67 26.06 9.73
C LYS A 11 -13.71 25.81 10.92
N GLY A 12 -12.43 25.55 10.65
CA GLY A 12 -11.42 25.31 11.70
C GLY A 12 -11.49 23.93 12.37
N ALA A 13 -12.25 22.98 11.80
CA ALA A 13 -12.32 21.62 12.33
C ALA A 13 -10.94 20.94 12.37
N GLU A 14 -10.70 20.13 13.39
CA GLU A 14 -9.47 19.36 13.48
C GLU A 14 -9.53 18.14 12.54
N LEU A 15 -8.49 17.96 11.73
CA LEU A 15 -8.37 16.84 10.80
C LEU A 15 -7.60 15.66 11.45
N SER A 16 -7.93 14.44 11.04
CA SER A 16 -7.09 13.26 11.31
C SER A 16 -5.65 13.50 10.80
N PRO A 17 -4.61 12.91 11.43
CA PRO A 17 -3.22 13.15 11.03
C PRO A 17 -2.95 13.00 9.53
N GLN A 18 -3.44 11.93 8.90
CA GLN A 18 -3.23 11.70 7.46
C GLN A 18 -3.90 12.78 6.59
N ARG A 19 -5.14 13.16 6.90
CA ARG A 19 -5.84 14.24 6.17
C ARG A 19 -5.18 15.60 6.36
N ALA A 20 -4.65 15.89 7.55
CA ALA A 20 -3.90 17.11 7.80
C ALA A 20 -2.60 17.13 6.98
N ALA A 21 -1.82 16.04 7.02
CA ALA A 21 -0.58 15.91 6.26
C ALA A 21 -0.81 16.09 4.75
N LEU A 22 -1.82 15.43 4.17
CA LEU A 22 -2.14 15.58 2.74
C LEU A 22 -2.59 17.00 2.36
N ARG A 23 -3.23 17.71 3.29
CA ARG A 23 -3.64 19.10 3.06
C ARG A 23 -2.46 20.06 3.17
N LEU A 24 -1.55 19.85 4.11
CA LEU A 24 -0.35 20.68 4.30
C LEU A 24 0.71 20.41 3.23
N ALA A 25 0.76 19.18 2.71
CA ALA A 25 1.74 18.77 1.70
C ALA A 25 1.69 19.67 0.44
N THR A 26 0.51 20.12 0.02
CA THR A 26 0.35 20.95 -1.18
C THR A 26 1.02 22.32 -1.08
N ASP A 27 1.24 22.83 0.15
CA ASP A 27 1.91 24.09 0.39
C ASP A 27 3.44 23.96 0.47
N HIS A 28 3.95 22.73 0.60
CA HIS A 28 5.37 22.45 0.74
C HIS A 28 6.14 22.78 -0.56
N PRO A 29 7.34 23.43 -0.50
CA PRO A 29 8.10 23.78 -1.70
C PRO A 29 8.42 22.59 -2.60
N ARG A 30 8.75 21.42 -2.01
CA ARG A 30 9.00 20.18 -2.77
C ARG A 30 7.78 19.66 -3.50
N TYR A 31 6.57 19.85 -2.97
CA TYR A 31 5.35 19.50 -3.70
C TYR A 31 5.22 20.39 -4.93
N LYS A 32 5.34 21.72 -4.75
CA LYS A 32 5.21 22.69 -5.85
C LYS A 32 6.25 22.53 -6.95
N GLN A 33 7.43 22.00 -6.63
CA GLN A 33 8.52 21.73 -7.57
C GLN A 33 8.46 20.35 -8.22
N ALA A 34 7.65 19.42 -7.69
CA ALA A 34 7.61 18.06 -8.21
C ALA A 34 6.79 17.99 -9.50
N ASP A 35 7.30 17.32 -10.53
CA ASP A 35 6.56 17.02 -11.76
C ASP A 35 5.46 15.97 -11.54
N TRP A 36 5.73 15.02 -10.65
CA TRP A 36 4.85 13.91 -10.30
C TRP A 36 4.77 13.73 -8.79
N VAL A 37 3.58 13.37 -8.30
CA VAL A 37 3.27 13.22 -6.88
C VAL A 37 2.49 11.93 -6.65
N ILE A 38 2.77 11.27 -5.53
CA ILE A 38 2.00 10.11 -5.05
C ILE A 38 1.82 10.21 -3.53
N CYS A 39 0.65 9.82 -3.04
CA CYS A 39 0.46 9.49 -1.63
C CYS A 39 0.74 7.99 -1.45
N SER A 40 1.80 7.66 -0.71
CA SER A 40 2.21 6.28 -0.40
C SER A 40 2.43 6.15 1.10
N ASP A 41 2.09 5.00 1.66
CA ASP A 41 2.39 4.68 3.06
C ASP A 41 3.85 4.18 3.19
N ALA A 42 4.44 4.28 4.37
CA ALA A 42 5.86 3.93 4.59
C ALA A 42 6.16 2.43 4.44
N ASP A 43 5.13 1.59 4.40
CA ASP A 43 5.17 0.15 4.13
C ASP A 43 4.76 -0.20 2.69
N GLU A 44 4.72 0.79 1.78
CA GLU A 44 4.40 0.62 0.37
C GLU A 44 5.60 0.98 -0.52
N PHE A 45 6.04 0.02 -1.35
CA PHE A 45 7.25 0.13 -2.16
C PHE A 45 6.94 -0.09 -3.63
N MET A 46 7.32 0.87 -4.47
CA MET A 46 7.10 0.80 -5.92
C MET A 46 8.03 -0.23 -6.55
N ASN A 47 7.46 -1.33 -7.06
CA ASN A 47 8.17 -2.32 -7.85
C ASN A 47 8.01 -2.00 -9.35
N ILE A 48 8.94 -1.22 -9.89
CA ILE A 48 8.98 -0.88 -11.32
C ILE A 48 9.59 -2.06 -12.09
N ARG A 49 8.86 -2.54 -13.10
CA ARG A 49 9.21 -3.70 -13.92
C ARG A 49 9.84 -3.28 -15.24
N SER A 50 9.35 -2.20 -15.83
CA SER A 50 9.87 -1.63 -17.07
C SER A 50 10.90 -0.54 -16.78
N GLY A 51 12.06 -0.92 -16.21
CA GLY A 51 13.14 0.01 -15.85
C GLY A 51 13.45 0.02 -14.36
N ARG A 52 13.96 1.15 -13.86
CA ARG A 52 14.40 1.32 -12.46
C ARG A 52 13.94 2.64 -11.83
N THR A 53 13.41 3.57 -12.62
CA THR A 53 13.05 4.92 -12.18
C THR A 53 11.57 5.21 -12.43
N LEU A 54 11.01 6.21 -11.73
CA LEU A 54 9.65 6.69 -12.00
C LEU A 54 9.49 7.20 -13.44
N SER A 55 10.54 7.78 -14.02
CA SER A 55 10.56 8.21 -15.42
C SER A 55 10.38 7.03 -16.37
N ASP A 56 11.00 5.88 -16.08
CA ASP A 56 10.83 4.67 -16.90
C ASP A 56 9.38 4.15 -16.83
N LEU A 57 8.76 4.19 -15.64
CA LEU A 57 7.35 3.83 -15.48
C LEU A 57 6.43 4.74 -16.30
N VAL A 58 6.63 6.06 -16.22
CA VAL A 58 5.84 7.05 -16.97
C VAL A 58 6.03 6.85 -18.47
N ALA A 59 7.27 6.66 -18.93
CA ALA A 59 7.56 6.42 -20.34
C ALA A 59 6.91 5.12 -20.85
N ALA A 60 6.99 4.03 -20.06
CA ALA A 60 6.41 2.74 -20.44
C ALA A 60 4.88 2.76 -20.50
N CYS A 61 4.21 3.51 -19.61
CA CYS A 61 2.75 3.65 -19.66
C CYS A 61 2.26 4.57 -20.79
N GLY A 62 3.13 5.42 -21.35
CA GLY A 62 2.79 6.43 -22.34
C GLY A 62 2.26 7.73 -21.73
N PRO A 63 1.86 8.72 -22.56
CA PRO A 63 1.36 10.02 -22.08
C PRO A 63 0.23 9.85 -21.07
N ALA A 64 0.41 10.43 -19.87
CA ALA A 64 -0.52 10.31 -18.77
C ALA A 64 -0.47 11.56 -17.87
N ASP A 65 -1.60 11.84 -17.23
CA ASP A 65 -1.75 12.77 -16.12
C ASP A 65 -1.87 12.02 -14.79
N ALA A 66 -2.32 10.77 -14.82
CA ALA A 66 -2.42 9.89 -13.67
C ALA A 66 -2.14 8.44 -14.07
N ILE A 67 -1.40 7.72 -13.22
CA ILE A 67 -1.08 6.30 -13.36
C ILE A 67 -1.45 5.60 -12.04
N SER A 68 -2.48 4.75 -12.08
CA SER A 68 -2.86 3.93 -10.93
C SER A 68 -2.03 2.64 -10.87
N VAL A 69 -1.48 2.36 -9.70
CA VAL A 69 -0.67 1.16 -9.42
C VAL A 69 -1.38 0.33 -8.36
N CYS A 70 -1.63 -0.94 -8.67
CA CYS A 70 -2.29 -1.87 -7.76
C CYS A 70 -1.33 -2.40 -6.70
N TRP A 71 -1.83 -2.49 -5.48
CA TRP A 71 -1.13 -3.19 -4.41
C TRP A 71 -0.83 -4.64 -4.77
N LYS A 72 0.30 -5.14 -4.29
CA LYS A 72 0.55 -6.57 -4.09
C LYS A 72 0.80 -6.74 -2.60
N LEU A 73 -0.08 -7.47 -1.92
CA LEU A 73 0.00 -7.63 -0.47
C LEU A 73 1.07 -8.67 -0.12
N PHE A 74 1.92 -8.32 0.83
CA PHE A 74 2.94 -9.20 1.39
C PHE A 74 2.57 -9.59 2.82
N GLY A 75 2.70 -10.89 3.09
CA GLY A 75 2.52 -11.44 4.42
C GLY A 75 3.80 -11.46 5.24
N ASN A 76 3.66 -11.88 6.49
CA ASN A 76 4.78 -11.97 7.43
C ASN A 76 5.70 -13.15 7.18
N GLY A 77 5.33 -14.12 6.32
CA GLY A 77 6.11 -15.34 6.09
C GLY A 77 6.46 -16.12 7.36
N LEU A 78 5.62 -16.04 8.41
CA LEU A 78 5.89 -16.58 9.75
C LEU A 78 7.12 -15.97 10.48
N HIS A 79 7.67 -14.85 9.99
CA HIS A 79 8.69 -14.11 10.72
C HIS A 79 8.08 -13.51 11.99
N ARG A 80 8.50 -14.03 13.15
CA ARG A 80 7.99 -13.60 14.45
C ARG A 80 8.69 -12.33 14.93
N HIS A 81 10.02 -12.34 14.85
CA HIS A 81 10.86 -11.34 15.48
C HIS A 81 11.07 -10.10 14.62
N TYR A 82 11.17 -8.94 15.25
CA TYR A 82 11.58 -7.72 14.58
C TYR A 82 13.11 -7.68 14.40
N GLU A 83 13.53 -7.33 13.19
CA GLU A 83 14.92 -7.10 12.83
C GLU A 83 15.05 -5.72 12.16
N ASP A 84 16.12 -4.98 12.47
CA ASP A 84 16.44 -3.69 11.83
C ASP A 84 17.12 -3.92 10.46
N ILE A 85 16.37 -4.54 9.56
CA ILE A 85 16.76 -4.84 8.18
C ILE A 85 15.67 -4.24 7.27
N PRO A 86 15.98 -3.83 6.02
CA PRO A 86 14.95 -3.39 5.09
C PRO A 86 13.87 -4.45 4.85
N LEU A 87 12.59 -4.04 4.79
CA LEU A 87 11.46 -4.97 4.60
C LEU A 87 11.57 -5.74 3.28
N THR A 88 12.04 -5.07 2.22
CA THR A 88 12.22 -5.63 0.88
C THR A 88 13.26 -6.73 0.80
N GLU A 89 14.05 -6.93 1.86
CA GLU A 89 15.08 -7.98 1.96
C GLU A 89 14.67 -9.13 2.87
N GLN A 90 13.57 -8.98 3.62
CA GLN A 90 13.10 -9.98 4.59
C GLN A 90 11.84 -10.71 4.13
N PHE A 91 10.87 -9.97 3.56
CA PHE A 91 9.52 -10.48 3.35
C PHE A 91 9.27 -10.75 1.87
N PHE A 92 9.22 -12.02 1.47
CA PHE A 92 8.97 -12.42 0.08
C PHE A 92 7.66 -13.18 -0.12
N SER A 93 7.01 -13.62 0.97
CA SER A 93 5.73 -14.32 0.92
C SER A 93 4.60 -13.32 0.67
N CYS A 94 3.79 -13.57 -0.37
CA CYS A 94 2.87 -12.58 -0.91
C CYS A 94 1.61 -13.20 -1.55
N ALA A 95 0.74 -12.31 -2.05
CA ALA A 95 -0.46 -12.66 -2.76
C ALA A 95 -0.10 -13.19 -4.17
N PRO A 96 -0.95 -14.04 -4.78
CA PRO A 96 -0.78 -14.42 -6.17
C PRO A 96 -0.69 -13.21 -7.10
N GLU A 97 -0.02 -13.37 -8.24
CA GLU A 97 0.10 -12.29 -9.22
C GLU A 97 -1.25 -12.00 -9.90
N THR A 98 -1.94 -13.08 -10.29
CA THR A 98 -3.28 -13.07 -10.87
C THR A 98 -4.33 -13.32 -9.78
N GLY A 99 -5.20 -12.35 -9.56
CA GLY A 99 -6.28 -12.42 -8.57
C GLY A 99 -5.96 -11.77 -7.22
N PHE A 100 -6.98 -11.70 -6.36
CA PHE A 100 -6.89 -11.10 -5.04
C PHE A 100 -7.34 -12.10 -3.97
N THR A 101 -6.60 -12.14 -2.86
CA THR A 101 -6.96 -12.96 -1.70
C THR A 101 -8.18 -12.41 -0.95
N ASN A 102 -8.44 -11.11 -1.07
CA ASN A 102 -9.65 -10.43 -0.62
C ASN A 102 -9.75 -9.03 -1.27
N PHE A 103 -10.84 -8.32 -0.97
CA PHE A 103 -11.13 -7.00 -1.56
C PHE A 103 -10.05 -5.93 -1.32
N ARG A 104 -9.20 -6.06 -0.30
CA ARG A 104 -8.12 -5.10 -0.02
C ARG A 104 -6.98 -5.24 -1.04
N GLY A 105 -6.76 -6.44 -1.58
CA GLY A 105 -5.76 -6.67 -2.63
C GLY A 105 -6.00 -5.85 -3.89
N ALA A 106 -7.26 -5.47 -4.15
CA ALA A 106 -7.63 -4.61 -5.26
C ALA A 106 -7.30 -3.13 -5.05
N GLY A 107 -6.79 -2.72 -3.87
CA GLY A 107 -6.50 -1.32 -3.59
C GLY A 107 -5.42 -0.74 -4.49
N ILE A 108 -5.59 0.51 -4.89
CA ILE A 108 -4.63 1.25 -5.72
C ILE A 108 -4.06 2.47 -4.98
N LYS A 109 -2.86 2.88 -5.38
CA LYS A 109 -2.38 4.26 -5.22
C LYS A 109 -2.17 4.85 -6.61
N THR A 110 -2.25 6.17 -6.73
CA THR A 110 -2.13 6.85 -8.02
C THR A 110 -0.99 7.85 -7.98
N LEU A 111 -0.03 7.66 -8.88
CA LEU A 111 0.99 8.63 -9.23
C LEU A 111 0.35 9.64 -10.20
N PHE A 112 0.43 10.94 -9.92
CA PHE A 112 -0.23 11.95 -10.74
C PHE A 112 0.67 13.14 -11.02
N ARG A 113 0.49 13.73 -12.20
CA ARG A 113 1.28 14.86 -12.68
C ARG A 113 0.82 16.14 -11.98
N ASN A 114 1.77 16.94 -11.52
CA ASN A 114 1.48 18.20 -10.84
C ASN A 114 1.29 19.36 -11.85
N ASN A 115 0.36 19.17 -12.78
CA ASN A 115 0.10 20.09 -13.90
C ASN A 115 -1.08 21.05 -13.64
N GLY A 116 -1.58 21.12 -12.40
CA GLY A 116 -2.73 21.94 -12.03
C GLY A 116 -4.11 21.31 -12.25
N ALA A 117 -4.21 20.15 -12.93
CA ALA A 117 -5.50 19.47 -13.12
C ALA A 117 -6.09 18.96 -11.79
N PHE A 118 -5.24 18.56 -10.85
CA PHE A 118 -5.65 18.00 -9.56
C PHE A 118 -5.66 19.06 -8.46
N HIS A 119 -6.85 19.33 -7.92
CA HIS A 119 -7.04 20.30 -6.85
C HIS A 119 -6.57 19.79 -5.48
N ARG A 120 -6.71 18.48 -5.21
CA ARG A 120 -6.46 17.93 -3.87
C ARG A 120 -5.86 16.53 -3.91
N MET A 121 -4.84 16.30 -3.08
CA MET A 121 -4.33 14.95 -2.81
C MET A 121 -5.38 14.12 -2.06
N GLY A 122 -5.58 12.87 -2.51
CA GLY A 122 -6.34 11.86 -1.78
C GLY A 122 -5.44 10.70 -1.37
N VAL A 123 -5.92 9.89 -0.42
CA VAL A 123 -5.17 8.73 0.11
C VAL A 123 -4.86 7.69 -0.97
N HIS A 124 -5.77 7.49 -1.92
CA HIS A 124 -5.63 6.51 -3.00
C HIS A 124 -5.46 7.17 -4.38
N ARG A 125 -6.16 8.29 -4.59
CA ARG A 125 -6.19 8.97 -5.88
C ARG A 125 -6.38 10.48 -5.70
N PRO A 126 -5.82 11.30 -6.60
CA PRO A 126 -6.05 12.74 -6.57
C PRO A 126 -7.51 13.10 -6.92
N LYS A 127 -7.91 14.30 -6.53
CA LYS A 127 -9.26 14.85 -6.77
C LYS A 127 -9.17 16.10 -7.63
N VAL A 128 -9.94 16.12 -8.72
CA VAL A 128 -10.26 17.32 -9.50
C VAL A 128 -11.34 18.12 -8.75
N ASN A 129 -11.43 19.41 -9.07
CA ASN A 129 -12.53 20.24 -8.58
C ASN A 129 -13.62 20.30 -9.65
N ALA A 130 -14.73 19.59 -9.44
CA ALA A 130 -15.81 19.51 -10.42
C ALA A 130 -16.37 20.89 -10.83
N ALA A 131 -16.50 21.81 -9.87
CA ALA A 131 -16.98 23.17 -10.15
C ALA A 131 -16.00 24.02 -10.99
N ARG A 132 -14.76 23.57 -11.17
CA ARG A 132 -13.73 24.23 -12.00
C ARG A 132 -13.34 23.39 -13.21
N ALA A 133 -13.90 22.20 -13.35
CA ALA A 133 -13.62 21.34 -14.49
C ALA A 133 -14.35 21.88 -15.73
N PRO A 134 -13.81 21.67 -16.93
CA PRO A 134 -14.50 22.09 -18.17
C PRO A 134 -15.88 21.43 -18.34
N ASP A 135 -16.02 20.19 -17.86
CA ASP A 135 -17.29 19.47 -17.76
C ASP A 135 -17.54 19.10 -16.29
N PRO A 136 -18.47 19.78 -15.59
CA PRO A 136 -18.80 19.47 -14.20
C PRO A 136 -19.39 18.07 -13.96
N GLU A 137 -20.04 17.47 -14.97
CA GLU A 137 -20.63 16.14 -14.89
C GLU A 137 -19.59 15.04 -15.15
N LYS A 138 -18.53 15.36 -15.91
CA LYS A 138 -17.36 14.50 -16.13
C LYS A 138 -16.06 15.21 -15.81
N PRO A 139 -15.81 15.49 -14.53
CA PRO A 139 -14.72 16.38 -14.14
C PRO A 139 -13.32 15.81 -14.40
N TYR A 140 -13.19 14.53 -14.77
CA TYR A 140 -11.95 13.92 -15.21
C TYR A 140 -11.84 13.73 -16.74
N ALA A 141 -12.80 14.21 -17.53
CA ALA A 141 -12.81 14.01 -18.99
C ALA A 141 -11.54 14.49 -19.72
N HIS A 142 -10.83 15.48 -19.17
CA HIS A 142 -9.59 16.03 -19.71
C HIS A 142 -8.32 15.51 -19.00
N VAL A 143 -8.44 14.47 -18.18
CA VAL A 143 -7.33 13.82 -17.49
C VAL A 143 -7.02 12.51 -18.20
N THR A 144 -5.81 12.37 -18.73
CA THR A 144 -5.35 11.10 -19.29
C THR A 144 -4.97 10.15 -18.15
N TRP A 145 -5.90 9.28 -17.76
CA TRP A 145 -5.69 8.33 -16.69
C TRP A 145 -5.35 6.94 -17.23
N ARG A 146 -4.26 6.34 -16.73
CA ARG A 146 -3.84 4.99 -17.09
C ARG A 146 -3.69 4.08 -15.87
N ASP A 147 -3.77 2.78 -16.09
CA ASP A 147 -3.20 1.81 -15.14
C ASP A 147 -1.68 1.63 -15.36
N ALA A 148 -1.06 0.82 -14.51
CA ALA A 148 0.35 0.49 -14.60
C ALA A 148 0.68 -0.51 -15.74
N GLY A 149 -0.27 -0.87 -16.60
CA GLY A 149 -0.04 -1.54 -17.88
C GLY A 149 -0.14 -0.59 -19.07
N GLY A 150 -0.36 0.71 -18.84
CA GLY A 150 -0.49 1.71 -19.88
C GLY A 150 -1.89 1.78 -20.51
N GLN A 151 -2.88 1.05 -20.00
CA GLN A 151 -4.23 1.11 -20.55
C GLN A 151 -4.95 2.35 -20.04
N GLN A 152 -5.55 3.11 -20.96
CA GLN A 152 -6.33 4.30 -20.61
C GLN A 152 -7.72 3.92 -20.11
N VAL A 153 -8.22 4.65 -19.12
CA VAL A 153 -9.54 4.46 -18.52
C VAL A 153 -10.20 5.82 -18.28
N ASP A 154 -11.53 5.84 -18.26
CA ASP A 154 -12.28 7.02 -17.83
C ASP A 154 -12.07 7.27 -16.33
N GLY A 155 -11.41 8.37 -15.98
CA GLY A 155 -11.08 8.75 -14.60
C GLY A 155 -12.31 8.94 -13.68
N ASP A 156 -13.48 9.23 -14.26
CA ASP A 156 -14.73 9.35 -13.53
C ASP A 156 -15.25 8.01 -12.99
N THR A 157 -14.86 6.89 -13.63
CA THR A 157 -15.26 5.53 -13.22
C THR A 157 -14.38 4.94 -12.11
N ILE A 158 -13.19 5.50 -11.90
CA ILE A 158 -12.20 4.93 -10.99
C ILE A 158 -12.63 5.14 -9.53
N THR A 159 -12.36 4.17 -8.66
CA THR A 159 -12.63 4.28 -7.22
C THR A 159 -11.31 4.24 -6.44
N TRP A 160 -11.27 3.54 -5.31
CA TRP A 160 -10.03 3.22 -4.59
C TRP A 160 -9.48 1.84 -4.98
N ARG A 161 -10.18 1.12 -5.87
CA ARG A 161 -9.84 -0.23 -6.32
C ARG A 161 -9.52 -0.27 -7.81
N THR A 162 -8.89 -1.35 -8.23
CA THR A 162 -8.78 -1.76 -9.63
C THR A 162 -10.17 -1.94 -10.27
N TRP A 163 -10.18 -1.90 -11.60
CA TRP A 163 -11.37 -2.07 -12.44
C TRP A 163 -11.20 -3.29 -13.36
N ALA A 164 -12.26 -3.65 -14.10
CA ALA A 164 -12.21 -4.72 -15.08
C ALA A 164 -11.17 -4.41 -16.17
N GLY A 165 -10.27 -5.36 -16.45
CA GLY A 165 -9.19 -5.18 -17.43
C GLY A 165 -7.93 -4.49 -16.88
N PHE A 166 -7.89 -4.09 -15.61
CA PHE A 166 -6.71 -3.43 -15.01
C PHE A 166 -5.43 -4.24 -15.23
N ALA A 167 -4.45 -3.62 -15.89
CA ALA A 167 -3.14 -4.17 -16.15
C ALA A 167 -2.07 -3.55 -15.24
N HIS A 168 -1.04 -4.34 -14.95
CA HIS A 168 0.05 -3.99 -14.05
C HIS A 168 1.41 -4.46 -14.59
N THR A 169 1.52 -4.46 -15.92
CA THR A 169 2.69 -4.93 -16.66
C THR A 169 3.96 -4.18 -16.26
N HIS A 170 3.88 -2.87 -16.08
CA HIS A 170 5.04 -2.00 -15.83
C HIS A 170 5.34 -1.77 -14.35
N ALA A 171 4.37 -1.93 -13.44
CA ALA A 171 4.62 -1.79 -12.01
C ALA A 171 3.58 -2.49 -11.11
N ARG A 172 4.03 -2.87 -9.91
CA ARG A 172 3.18 -3.19 -8.74
C ARG A 172 3.61 -2.37 -7.54
N LEU A 173 2.68 -2.13 -6.61
CA LEU A 173 2.99 -1.47 -5.34
C LEU A 173 3.05 -2.54 -4.24
N HIS A 174 4.25 -2.97 -3.87
CA HIS A 174 4.43 -3.99 -2.83
C HIS A 174 4.05 -3.40 -1.48
N HIS A 175 3.09 -3.99 -0.79
CA HIS A 175 2.52 -3.47 0.45
C HIS A 175 2.77 -4.46 1.59
N TYR A 176 3.69 -4.08 2.49
CA TYR A 176 4.13 -4.89 3.64
C TYR A 176 3.37 -4.49 4.91
N ALA A 177 2.04 -4.56 4.87
CA ALA A 177 1.19 -4.04 5.94
C ALA A 177 1.38 -4.72 7.30
N ILE A 178 1.80 -5.99 7.29
CA ILE A 178 1.94 -6.81 8.49
C ILE A 178 3.37 -6.77 9.04
N ARG A 179 4.39 -6.90 8.18
CA ARG A 179 5.81 -7.04 8.56
C ARG A 179 5.99 -8.27 9.47
N SER A 180 6.92 -8.25 10.42
CA SER A 180 7.02 -9.32 11.43
C SER A 180 5.84 -9.30 12.40
N ALA A 181 5.57 -10.44 13.06
CA ALA A 181 4.53 -10.51 14.07
C ALA A 181 4.76 -9.48 15.20
N ASP A 182 6.00 -9.33 15.67
CA ASP A 182 6.38 -8.30 16.65
C ASP A 182 6.03 -6.88 16.17
N SER A 183 6.32 -6.56 14.90
CA SER A 183 5.98 -5.25 14.33
C SER A 183 4.47 -5.05 14.16
N PHE A 184 3.71 -6.14 14.00
CA PHE A 184 2.26 -6.08 13.95
C PHE A 184 1.64 -5.83 15.34
N LEU A 185 2.23 -6.36 16.41
CA LEU A 185 1.82 -6.05 17.79
C LEU A 185 1.89 -4.55 18.04
N VAL A 186 3.02 -3.92 17.72
CA VAL A 186 3.20 -2.47 17.84
C VAL A 186 2.20 -1.69 16.97
N LYS A 187 1.90 -2.20 15.76
CA LYS A 187 0.88 -1.60 14.87
C LYS A 187 -0.51 -1.63 15.51
N ARG A 188 -0.90 -2.72 16.18
CA ARG A 188 -2.18 -2.81 16.90
C ARG A 188 -2.21 -1.88 18.10
N ASP A 189 -1.14 -1.87 18.92
CA ASP A 189 -1.04 -1.06 20.14
C ASP A 189 -1.17 0.45 19.84
N ARG A 190 -0.53 0.91 18.76
CA ARG A 190 -0.65 2.30 18.28
C ARG A 190 -2.09 2.69 17.87
N GLY A 191 -2.95 1.73 17.55
CA GLY A 191 -4.29 1.96 17.00
C GLY A 191 -4.30 2.44 15.54
N ARG A 192 -5.50 2.73 15.01
CA ARG A 192 -5.67 3.25 13.64
C ARG A 192 -5.74 4.77 13.60
N THR A 193 -5.16 5.34 12.55
CA THR A 193 -5.21 6.77 12.23
C THR A 193 -6.62 7.31 11.94
N ASN A 194 -7.58 6.44 11.56
CA ASN A 194 -8.93 6.83 11.10
C ASN A 194 -10.11 6.21 11.88
N HIS A 195 -9.92 5.16 12.69
CA HIS A 195 -10.99 4.47 13.44
C HIS A 195 -10.47 3.91 14.77
N ILE A 196 -10.58 4.69 15.84
CA ILE A 196 -9.95 4.43 17.15
C ILE A 196 -10.69 3.43 18.06
N HIS A 197 -11.88 2.93 17.67
CA HIS A 197 -12.76 2.13 18.54
C HIS A 197 -13.07 0.70 18.05
N VAL A 198 -12.39 0.18 17.02
CA VAL A 198 -12.67 -1.17 16.49
C VAL A 198 -11.49 -2.10 16.78
N ASP A 199 -11.68 -3.09 17.66
CA ASP A 199 -10.69 -4.16 17.90
C ASP A 199 -10.68 -5.10 16.69
N GLN A 200 -9.79 -4.79 15.76
CA GLN A 200 -9.70 -5.42 14.44
C GLN A 200 -8.38 -6.14 14.24
N GLY A 201 -7.72 -6.55 15.33
CA GLY A 201 -6.40 -7.19 15.27
C GLY A 201 -6.40 -8.41 14.33
N ARG A 202 -7.26 -9.40 14.60
CA ARG A 202 -7.34 -10.64 13.82
C ARG A 202 -7.86 -10.42 12.40
N GLU A 203 -9.02 -9.81 12.22
CA GLU A 203 -9.61 -9.63 10.88
C GLU A 203 -8.69 -8.84 9.94
N TYR A 204 -8.00 -7.82 10.46
CA TYR A 204 -7.03 -7.08 9.67
C TYR A 204 -5.78 -7.92 9.39
N PHE A 205 -5.29 -8.67 10.38
CA PHE A 205 -4.17 -9.59 10.18
C PHE A 205 -4.50 -10.61 9.09
N ASP A 206 -5.66 -11.25 9.16
CA ASP A 206 -6.10 -12.26 8.19
C ASP A 206 -6.29 -11.67 6.79
N ALA A 207 -6.80 -10.44 6.69
CA ALA A 207 -6.99 -9.78 5.41
C ALA A 207 -5.68 -9.25 4.78
N MET A 208 -4.67 -8.92 5.57
CA MET A 208 -3.44 -8.30 5.05
C MET A 208 -2.22 -9.22 5.09
N ASN A 209 -2.25 -10.29 5.89
CA ASN A 209 -1.21 -11.31 5.93
C ASN A 209 -1.45 -12.32 4.83
N THR A 210 -0.65 -12.29 3.77
CA THR A 210 -0.87 -13.14 2.61
C THR A 210 0.43 -13.86 2.25
N ASN A 211 0.45 -15.17 2.45
CA ASN A 211 1.63 -16.01 2.29
C ASN A 211 1.42 -17.12 1.24
N HIS A 212 0.77 -16.80 0.12
CA HIS A 212 0.36 -17.80 -0.87
C HIS A 212 1.45 -18.18 -1.86
N THR A 213 2.31 -17.23 -2.25
CA THR A 213 3.42 -17.46 -3.19
C THR A 213 4.64 -16.62 -2.78
N ARG A 214 5.72 -16.70 -3.55
CA ARG A 214 6.97 -15.96 -3.33
C ARG A 214 7.19 -14.96 -4.46
N ASP A 215 7.62 -13.74 -4.13
CA ASP A 215 8.01 -12.73 -5.11
C ASP A 215 9.30 -12.03 -4.67
N TYR A 216 10.32 -12.14 -5.51
CA TYR A 216 11.64 -11.54 -5.31
C TYR A 216 11.94 -10.39 -6.28
N SER A 217 10.96 -9.99 -7.11
CA SER A 217 11.18 -9.05 -8.21
C SER A 217 11.61 -7.65 -7.75
N ILE A 218 11.26 -7.26 -6.52
CA ILE A 218 11.69 -6.00 -5.90
C ILE A 218 13.21 -5.95 -5.66
N LEU A 219 13.88 -7.11 -5.54
CA LEU A 219 15.32 -7.18 -5.24
C LEU A 219 16.18 -6.45 -6.26
N ARG A 220 15.69 -6.29 -7.50
CA ARG A 220 16.39 -5.48 -8.50
C ARG A 220 16.65 -4.05 -8.01
N HIS A 221 15.78 -3.47 -7.19
CA HIS A 221 15.88 -2.09 -6.69
C HIS A 221 16.73 -1.97 -5.42
N VAL A 222 17.05 -3.09 -4.76
CA VAL A 222 17.79 -3.12 -3.49
C VAL A 222 19.16 -2.44 -3.57
N PRO A 223 19.99 -2.64 -4.62
CA PRO A 223 21.29 -1.96 -4.68
C PRO A 223 21.18 -0.43 -4.62
N GLY A 224 20.23 0.18 -5.36
CA GLY A 224 20.01 1.63 -5.32
C GLY A 224 19.42 2.10 -3.99
N MET A 225 18.52 1.32 -3.40
CA MET A 225 17.97 1.59 -2.08
C MET A 225 19.07 1.56 -1.00
N LEU A 226 19.97 0.57 -1.02
CA LEU A 226 21.07 0.46 -0.06
C LEU A 226 22.07 1.64 -0.18
N GLN A 227 22.35 2.11 -1.40
CA GLN A 227 23.17 3.31 -1.60
C GLN A 227 22.56 4.53 -0.92
N GLU A 228 21.25 4.75 -1.10
CA GLU A 228 20.53 5.84 -0.42
C GLU A 228 20.45 5.64 1.09
N LEU A 229 20.28 4.40 1.56
CA LEU A 229 20.26 4.08 2.99
C LEU A 229 21.61 4.43 3.65
N VAL A 230 22.73 4.06 3.00
CA VAL A 230 24.08 4.41 3.48
C VAL A 230 24.25 5.92 3.50
N ARG A 231 23.83 6.63 2.45
CA ARG A 231 23.87 8.09 2.40
C ARG A 231 23.07 8.72 3.53
N LEU A 232 21.85 8.25 3.80
CA LEU A 232 21.01 8.74 4.88
C LEU A 232 21.60 8.44 6.27
N ARG A 233 22.17 7.25 6.48
CA ARG A 233 22.83 6.88 7.75
C ARG A 233 24.19 7.58 7.96
N SER A 234 24.80 8.14 6.91
CA SER A 234 26.01 8.95 7.08
C SER A 234 25.74 10.31 7.72
N ASP A 235 24.49 10.78 7.70
CA ASP A 235 24.09 11.96 8.45
C ASP A 235 23.97 11.61 9.95
N PRO A 236 24.74 12.26 10.84
CA PRO A 236 24.75 11.92 12.26
C PRO A 236 23.39 12.06 12.94
N VAL A 237 22.59 13.07 12.55
CA VAL A 237 21.28 13.33 13.14
C VAL A 237 20.29 12.26 12.70
N LEU A 238 20.25 11.94 11.40
CA LEU A 238 19.37 10.89 10.89
C LEU A 238 19.75 9.51 11.45
N ASN A 239 21.03 9.23 11.59
CA ASN A 239 21.50 7.98 12.18
C ASN A 239 21.11 7.87 13.64
N GLU A 240 21.27 8.93 14.43
CA GLU A 240 20.83 8.96 15.81
C GLU A 240 19.32 8.74 15.94
N LEU A 241 18.52 9.46 15.13
CA LEU A 241 17.06 9.29 15.09
C LEU A 241 16.64 7.87 14.69
N HIS A 242 17.36 7.25 13.75
CA HIS A 242 17.15 5.85 13.39
C HIS A 242 17.40 4.93 14.58
N MET A 243 18.54 5.07 15.26
CA MET A 243 18.89 4.26 16.41
C MET A 243 17.88 4.41 17.56
N GLN A 244 17.44 5.64 17.84
CA GLN A 244 16.40 5.92 18.83
C GLN A 244 15.06 5.26 18.45
N ALA A 245 14.65 5.33 17.19
CA ALA A 245 13.42 4.70 16.70
C ALA A 245 13.48 3.17 16.83
N VAL A 246 14.61 2.55 16.50
CA VAL A 246 14.83 1.10 16.66
C VAL A 246 14.76 0.70 18.13
N ALA A 247 15.43 1.44 19.01
CA ALA A 247 15.42 1.18 20.45
C ALA A 247 13.99 1.27 21.02
N TRP A 248 13.27 2.36 20.71
CA TRP A 248 11.88 2.56 21.10
C TRP A 248 10.98 1.41 20.61
N HIS A 249 11.15 0.96 19.37
CA HIS A 249 10.33 -0.11 18.81
C HIS A 249 10.57 -1.44 19.53
N ARG A 250 11.83 -1.77 19.87
CA ARG A 250 12.20 -2.96 20.66
C ARG A 250 11.65 -2.90 22.09
N GLU A 251 11.75 -1.76 22.74
CA GLU A 251 11.18 -1.53 24.06
C GLU A 251 9.65 -1.69 24.04
N LYS A 252 8.99 -1.14 23.03
CA LYS A 252 7.54 -1.27 22.84
C LYS A 252 7.11 -2.73 22.62
N ILE A 253 7.87 -3.51 21.85
CA ILE A 253 7.63 -4.95 21.70
C ILE A 253 7.74 -5.66 23.06
N THR A 254 8.78 -5.34 23.84
CA THR A 254 9.01 -5.92 25.17
C THR A 254 7.87 -5.59 26.13
N ASP A 255 7.46 -4.32 26.18
CA ASP A 255 6.30 -3.85 26.93
C ASP A 255 5.03 -4.64 26.56
N ILE A 256 4.66 -4.66 25.27
CA ILE A 256 3.44 -5.37 24.82
C ILE A 256 3.48 -6.86 25.19
N LYS A 257 4.62 -7.53 25.02
CA LYS A 257 4.76 -8.96 25.35
C LYS A 257 4.63 -9.26 26.84
N SER A 258 4.90 -8.28 27.71
CA SER A 258 4.74 -8.43 29.15
C SER A 258 3.29 -8.34 29.62
N ARG A 259 2.38 -7.82 28.78
CA ARG A 259 0.97 -7.58 29.14
C ARG A 259 0.16 -8.89 29.12
N PRO A 260 -0.41 -9.34 30.26
CA PRO A 260 -1.10 -10.63 30.33
C PRO A 260 -2.31 -10.74 29.39
N ASP A 261 -3.05 -9.65 29.18
CA ASP A 261 -4.22 -9.54 28.31
C ASP A 261 -3.88 -9.66 26.81
N TRP A 262 -2.59 -9.60 26.44
CA TRP A 262 -2.14 -9.73 25.06
C TRP A 262 -1.71 -11.14 24.67
N ARG A 263 -1.61 -12.09 25.61
CA ARG A 263 -1.07 -13.44 25.37
C ARG A 263 -1.76 -14.17 24.21
N ASP A 264 -3.08 -14.22 24.22
CA ASP A 264 -3.85 -14.91 23.17
C ASP A 264 -3.64 -14.26 21.79
N PHE A 265 -3.51 -12.94 21.76
CA PHE A 265 -3.26 -12.21 20.52
C PHE A 265 -1.82 -12.42 20.01
N ILE A 266 -0.84 -12.47 20.90
CA ILE A 266 0.56 -12.76 20.57
C ILE A 266 0.66 -14.17 19.98
N GLU A 267 0.08 -15.16 20.66
CA GLU A 267 0.07 -16.55 20.19
C GLU A 267 -0.61 -16.66 18.82
N MET A 268 -1.71 -15.94 18.64
CA MET A 268 -2.40 -15.85 17.35
C MET A 268 -1.47 -15.37 16.24
N VAL A 269 -0.80 -14.21 16.41
CA VAL A 269 0.02 -13.64 15.32
C VAL A 269 1.30 -14.46 15.06
N TYR A 270 1.77 -15.23 16.04
CA TYR A 270 2.96 -16.09 15.94
C TYR A 270 2.73 -17.42 15.22
N THR A 271 1.48 -17.90 15.25
CA THR A 271 1.10 -19.20 14.68
C THR A 271 0.26 -19.08 13.42
N HIS A 272 -0.39 -17.93 13.19
CA HIS A 272 -1.32 -17.79 12.08
C HIS A 272 -0.59 -17.67 10.72
N PRO A 273 -0.81 -18.61 9.78
CA PRO A 273 0.02 -18.75 8.58
C PRO A 273 -0.26 -17.70 7.50
N GLY A 274 -1.26 -16.83 7.66
CA GLY A 274 -1.63 -15.85 6.63
C GLY A 274 -2.15 -16.51 5.35
N ILE A 275 -2.62 -17.75 5.47
CA ILE A 275 -3.37 -18.47 4.45
C ILE A 275 -4.71 -18.75 5.11
N LYS A 276 -5.78 -18.24 4.51
CA LYS A 276 -7.14 -18.53 4.99
C LYS A 276 -7.32 -20.05 4.95
N ARG A 277 -7.71 -20.67 6.06
CA ARG A 277 -8.09 -22.10 6.04
C ARG A 277 -9.17 -22.27 4.95
N PRO A 278 -9.12 -23.33 4.14
CA PRO A 278 -10.19 -23.60 3.17
C PRO A 278 -11.54 -23.55 3.89
N ASP A 279 -12.55 -22.95 3.23
CA ASP A 279 -13.91 -23.04 3.75
C ASP A 279 -14.32 -24.52 3.75
N PRO A 280 -14.65 -25.14 4.89
CA PRO A 280 -15.06 -26.54 4.93
C PRO A 280 -16.23 -26.85 3.99
N LYS A 281 -17.06 -25.84 3.66
CA LYS A 281 -18.19 -25.98 2.73
C LYS A 281 -17.81 -25.92 1.26
N ALA A 282 -16.63 -25.40 0.92
CA ALA A 282 -16.13 -25.39 -0.46
C ALA A 282 -15.51 -26.74 -0.87
N ALA A 283 -15.07 -27.53 0.10
CA ALA A 283 -14.52 -28.88 -0.13
C ALA A 283 -15.60 -29.97 -0.32
N SER A 284 -16.88 -29.62 -0.16
CA SER A 284 -18.01 -30.56 -0.26
C SER A 284 -18.86 -30.37 -1.53
N GLN A 285 -18.38 -29.63 -2.53
CA GLN A 285 -19.03 -29.62 -3.83
C GLN A 285 -18.55 -30.86 -4.62
N PRO A 286 -19.46 -31.75 -5.07
CA PRO A 286 -19.06 -32.88 -5.89
C PRO A 286 -18.45 -32.38 -7.20
N GLU A 287 -17.44 -33.09 -7.71
CA GLU A 287 -16.87 -32.82 -9.02
C GLU A 287 -17.99 -32.82 -10.09
N PRO A 288 -17.96 -31.90 -11.08
CA PRO A 288 -18.89 -31.97 -12.18
C PRO A 288 -18.67 -33.30 -12.93
N GLU A 289 -19.77 -34.02 -13.19
CA GLU A 289 -19.73 -35.23 -13.99
C GLU A 289 -19.11 -34.93 -15.37
N PRO A 290 -18.28 -35.82 -15.92
CA PRO A 290 -17.71 -35.63 -17.24
C PRO A 290 -18.83 -35.55 -18.28
N GLU A 291 -18.81 -34.51 -19.11
CA GLU A 291 -19.73 -34.35 -20.24
C GLU A 291 -19.61 -35.55 -21.18
N GLU A 292 -20.72 -36.25 -21.43
CA GLU A 292 -20.81 -37.31 -22.43
C GLU A 292 -20.50 -36.72 -23.81
N GLU A 293 -19.45 -37.26 -24.42
CA GLU A 293 -19.02 -36.98 -25.78
C GLU A 293 -20.10 -37.49 -26.76
N PHE A 294 -20.91 -36.59 -27.31
CA PHE A 294 -21.74 -36.91 -28.47
C PHE A 294 -20.83 -37.10 -29.68
N ALA A 295 -20.57 -38.36 -30.04
CA ALA A 295 -19.97 -38.72 -31.30
C ALA A 295 -21.01 -38.60 -32.43
N ASP A 296 -20.78 -37.67 -33.36
CA ASP A 296 -21.36 -37.70 -34.70
C ASP A 296 -20.65 -38.80 -35.51
N ASP A 297 -21.33 -39.93 -35.73
CA ASP A 297 -21.50 -40.68 -36.99
C ASP A 297 -22.10 -42.10 -36.75
#